data_AF-V4BIP1-F1
#
_entry.id   AF-V4BIP1-F1
#
_cell.length_a   1.000
_cell.length_b   1.000
_cell.length_c   1.000
_cell.angle_alpha   90.00
_cell.angle_beta   90.00
_cell.angle_gamma   90.00
#
_symmetry.space_group_name_H-M   'P 1'
#
loop_
_entity.id
_entity.type
_entity.pdbx_description
1 polymer ?
#
loop_
_entity_poly.entity_id
_entity_poly.type
_entity_poly.pdbx_seq_one_letter_code
_entity_poly.pdbx_strand_id
1 'polypeptide(L)' 'MGMKWGALARMRGVYQYSLSPLEQKAFAGFISAGIPRTFDRILRKSWAISIPLAIYLTIDLIEMQRDAMSRKSYKK' A
#
# COMPACT_ATOMS: atom_id res chain seq x y z
N MET A 1 -2.69 -4.88 32.76
CA MET A 1 -2.44 -6.32 32.99
C MET A 1 -2.02 -6.94 31.66
N GLY A 2 -0.73 -7.23 31.49
CA GLY A 2 -0.11 -7.48 30.19
C GLY A 2 -0.16 -8.94 29.74
N MET A 3 -0.25 -9.14 28.42
CA MET A 3 -0.05 -10.45 27.78
C MET A 3 1.35 -10.97 28.12
N LYS A 4 1.43 -12.12 28.79
CA LYS A 4 2.69 -12.79 29.15
C LYS A 4 2.86 -14.04 28.31
N TRP A 5 4.11 -14.32 27.92
CA TRP A 5 4.48 -15.63 27.38
C TRP A 5 4.05 -16.74 28.35
N GLY A 6 3.45 -17.80 27.82
CA GLY A 6 2.86 -18.89 28.62
C GLY A 6 1.36 -18.75 28.95
N ALA A 7 0.76 -17.55 28.79
CA ALA A 7 -0.67 -17.31 29.03
C ALA A 7 -1.40 -16.73 27.79
N LEU A 8 -0.94 -17.09 26.59
CA LEU A 8 -1.47 -16.57 25.32
C LEU A 8 -2.68 -17.37 24.84
N ALA A 9 -2.48 -18.68 24.62
CA ALA A 9 -3.51 -19.58 24.11
C ALA A 9 -3.10 -21.04 24.37
N ARG A 10 -4.09 -21.94 24.40
CA ARG A 10 -3.87 -23.40 24.44
C ARG A 10 -3.80 -23.95 23.01
N MET A 11 -2.60 -24.13 22.49
CA MET A 11 -2.36 -24.77 21.19
C MET A 11 -1.92 -26.24 21.38
N ARG A 12 -2.42 -27.15 20.54
CA ARG A 12 -2.10 -28.59 20.57
C ARG A 12 -1.88 -29.09 19.15
N GLY A 13 -0.90 -29.97 18.95
CA GLY A 13 -0.65 -30.62 17.65
C GLY A 13 -0.04 -29.73 16.56
N VAL A 14 0.57 -28.59 16.92
CA VAL A 14 1.26 -27.73 15.96
C VAL A 14 2.75 -28.03 16.00
N TYR A 15 3.30 -28.47 14.87
CA TYR A 15 4.73 -28.69 14.67
C TYR A 15 5.26 -27.61 13.72
N GLN A 16 6.33 -26.92 14.10
CA GLN A 16 6.96 -25.87 13.31
C GLN A 16 8.43 -26.23 13.08
N TYR A 17 8.86 -26.15 11.82
CA TYR A 17 10.24 -26.39 11.43
C TYR A 17 10.88 -25.08 10.98
N SER A 18 12.12 -24.86 11.40
CA SER A 18 12.89 -23.65 11.06
C SER A 18 14.35 -24.01 10.83
N LEU A 19 14.98 -23.37 9.84
CA LEU A 19 16.41 -23.49 9.57
C LEU A 19 17.19 -22.41 10.35
N SER A 20 18.45 -22.67 10.72
CA SER A 20 19.30 -21.65 11.34
C SER A 20 19.48 -20.44 10.39
N PRO A 21 19.46 -19.19 10.88
CA PRO A 21 19.68 -18.01 10.05
C PRO A 21 21.00 -18.02 9.29
N LEU A 22 22.04 -18.68 9.83
CA LEU A 22 23.36 -18.80 9.22
C LEU A 22 23.37 -19.69 7.97
N GLU A 23 22.35 -20.54 7.82
CA GLU A 23 22.20 -21.48 6.70
C GLU A 23 21.19 -20.96 5.66
N GLN A 24 20.45 -19.89 5.99
CA GLN A 24 19.46 -19.28 5.11
C GLN A 24 20.09 -18.21 4.21
N LYS A 25 19.55 -18.07 3.01
CA LYS A 25 19.83 -16.93 2.14
C LYS A 25 18.89 -15.77 2.50
N ALA A 26 19.42 -14.68 3.04
CA ALA A 26 18.62 -13.53 3.51
C ALA A 26 17.68 -12.93 2.43
N PHE A 27 18.09 -12.95 1.16
CA PHE A 27 17.33 -12.41 0.02
C PHE A 27 16.83 -13.49 -0.95
N ALA A 28 16.58 -14.71 -0.46
CA ALA A 28 16.05 -15.80 -1.28
C ALA A 28 14.76 -15.35 -1.99
N GLY A 29 14.75 -15.41 -3.33
CA GLY A 29 13.58 -15.09 -4.13
C GLY A 29 13.15 -13.60 -4.11
N PHE A 30 14.04 -12.67 -3.73
CA PHE A 30 13.70 -11.25 -3.69
C PHE A 30 13.16 -10.73 -5.04
N ILE A 31 13.85 -11.03 -6.13
CA ILE A 31 13.44 -10.61 -7.47
C ILE A 31 12.31 -11.50 -8.00
N SER A 32 12.47 -12.82 -7.96
CA SER A 32 11.54 -13.77 -8.59
C SER A 32 10.19 -13.89 -7.89
N ALA A 33 10.15 -13.74 -6.56
CA ALA A 33 8.92 -13.85 -5.78
C ALA A 33 8.54 -12.53 -5.09
N GLY A 34 9.53 -11.75 -4.64
CA GLY A 34 9.30 -10.51 -3.90
C GLY A 34 8.71 -9.41 -4.78
N ILE A 35 9.31 -9.12 -5.93
CA ILE A 35 8.83 -8.06 -6.83
C ILE A 35 7.43 -8.35 -7.37
N PRO A 36 7.12 -9.54 -7.93
CA PRO A 36 5.77 -9.83 -8.43
C PRO A 36 4.70 -9.72 -7.33
N ARG A 37 4.97 -10.25 -6.13
CA ARG A 37 4.02 -10.17 -5.02
C ARG A 37 3.85 -8.74 -4.52
N THR A 38 4.91 -7.93 -4.52
CA THR A 38 4.83 -6.52 -4.12
C THR A 38 4.00 -5.73 -5.11
N PHE A 39 4.23 -5.93 -6.41
CA PHE A 39 3.44 -5.31 -7.46
C PHE A 39 1.96 -5.68 -7.37
N ASP A 40 1.66 -6.98 -7.19
CA ASP A 40 0.31 -7.49 -7.00
C ASP A 40 -0.38 -6.90 -5.74
N ARG A 41 0.38 -6.69 -4.65
CA ARG A 41 -0.13 -5.98 -3.46
C ARG A 41 -0.44 -4.51 -3.71
N ILE A 42 0.38 -3.81 -4.51
CA ILE A 42 0.14 -2.41 -4.88
C ILE A 42 -1.09 -2.32 -5.76
N LEU A 43 -1.20 -3.17 -6.79
CA LEU A 43 -2.35 -3.20 -7.70
C LEU A 43 -3.65 -3.52 -6.97
N ARG A 44 -3.66 -4.46 -6.03
CA ARG A 44 -4.86 -4.75 -5.23
C ARG A 44 -5.35 -3.57 -4.39
N LYS A 45 -4.45 -2.68 -3.97
CA LYS A 45 -4.78 -1.48 -3.19
C LYS A 45 -4.95 -0.24 -4.06
N SER A 46 -4.61 -0.29 -5.35
CA SER A 46 -4.55 0.89 -6.21
C SER A 46 -5.90 1.59 -6.31
N TRP A 47 -7.00 0.84 -6.45
CA TRP A 47 -8.36 1.39 -6.53
C TRP A 47 -8.77 2.18 -5.28
N ALA A 48 -8.41 1.71 -4.09
CA ALA A 48 -8.73 2.41 -2.86
C ALA A 48 -7.99 3.76 -2.74
N ILE A 49 -6.84 3.90 -3.40
CA ILE A 49 -6.00 5.09 -3.37
C ILE A 49 -6.31 6.01 -4.56
N SER A 50 -6.54 5.44 -5.75
CA SER A 50 -6.71 6.17 -7.00
C SER A 50 -8.05 6.89 -7.06
N ILE A 51 -9.11 6.35 -6.47
CA ILE A 51 -10.44 6.97 -6.51
C ILE A 51 -10.44 8.33 -5.78
N PRO A 52 -10.01 8.45 -4.50
CA PRO A 52 -9.92 9.75 -3.84
C PRO A 52 -8.96 10.72 -4.54
N LEU A 53 -7.84 10.21 -5.05
CA LEU A 53 -6.86 11.02 -5.76
C LEU A 53 -7.44 11.62 -7.05
N ALA A 54 -8.19 10.82 -7.83
CA ALA A 54 -8.82 11.29 -9.06
C ALA A 54 -9.87 12.36 -8.80
N ILE A 55 -10.65 12.22 -7.72
CA ILE A 55 -11.65 13.23 -7.31
C ILE A 55 -10.95 14.55 -6.98
N TYR A 56 -9.89 14.50 -6.16
CA TYR A 56 -9.12 15.68 -5.79
C TYR A 56 -8.54 16.40 -7.02
N LEU A 57 -7.89 15.67 -7.93
CA LEU A 57 -7.36 16.24 -9.16
C LEU A 57 -8.43 16.88 -10.05
N THR A 58 -9.64 16.32 -10.07
CA THR A 58 -10.76 16.88 -10.84
C THR A 58 -11.23 18.20 -10.25
N ILE A 59 -11.29 18.31 -8.92
CA ILE A 59 -11.66 19.55 -8.23
C ILE A 59 -10.65 20.65 -8.55
N ASP A 60 -9.35 20.34 -8.42
CA ASP A 60 -8.27 21.29 -8.72
C ASP A 60 -8.36 21.82 -10.17
N LEU A 61 -8.64 20.93 -11.14
CA LEU A 61 -8.81 21.32 -12.53
C LEU A 61 -10.01 22.27 -12.74
N ILE A 62 -11.12 22.02 -12.05
CA ILE A 62 -12.32 22.87 -12.12
C ILE A 62 -12.04 24.24 -11.53
N GLU A 63 -11.34 24.32 -10.40
CA GLU A 63 -10.97 25.59 -9.77
C GLU A 63 -10.06 26.42 -10.67
N MET A 64 -9.06 25.79 -11.29
CA MET A 64 -8.18 26.45 -12.27
C MET A 64 -8.96 27.01 -13.46
N GLN A 65 -9.91 26.25 -14.00
CA GLN A 65 -10.76 26.72 -15.10
C GLN A 65 -11.67 27.87 -14.69
N ARG A 66 -12.28 27.79 -13.51
CA ARG A 66 -13.10 28.88 -12.94
C ARG A 66 -12.30 30.16 -12.80
N ASP A 67 -11.08 30.05 -12.27
CA ASP A 67 -10.20 31.20 -12.05
C ASP A 67 -9.66 31.79 -13.36
N ALA A 68 -9.54 30.99 -14.42
CA ALA A 68 -9.23 31.48 -15.75
C ALA A 68 -10.40 32.25 -16.37
N MET A 69 -11.63 31.76 -16.22
CA MET A 69 -12.84 32.40 -16.74
C MET A 69 -13.26 33.66 -15.96
N SER A 70 -12.96 33.72 -14.66
CA SER A 70 -13.29 34.87 -13.81
C SER A 70 -12.41 36.09 -14.10
N ARG A 71 -11.30 35.91 -14.83
CA ARG A 71 -10.47 37.02 -15.30
C ARG A 71 -11.23 37.83 -16.33
N LYS A 72 -11.28 39.16 -16.15
CA LYS A 72 -11.93 40.07 -17.09
C LYS A 72 -11.28 39.95 -18.48
N SER A 73 -12.06 39.51 -19.45
CA SER A 73 -11.62 39.52 -20.85
C SER A 73 -11.65 40.95 -21.38
N TYR A 74 -10.50 41.49 -21.78
CA TYR A 74 -10.44 42.73 -22.55
C TYR A 74 -11.00 42.46 -23.96
N LYS A 75 -12.18 43.01 -24.27
CA LYS A 75 -12.71 42.99 -25.64
C LYS A 75 -11.95 44.03 -26.48
N LYS A 76 -11.38 43.58 -27.59
CA LYS A 76 -10.78 44.42 -28.62
C LYS A 76 -11.83 44.85 -29.63
#